data_AF-A0A836UVX6-F1
#
_entry.id   AF-A0A836UVX6-F1
#
_cell.length_a   1.000
_cell.length_b   1.000
_cell.length_c   1.000
_cell.angle_alpha   90.00
_cell.angle_beta   90.00
_cell.angle_gamma   90.00
#
_symmetry.space_group_name_H-M   'P 1'
#
loop_
_entity.id
_entity.type
_entity.pdbx_description
1 polymer ?
#
loop_
_entity_poly.entity_id
_entity_poly.type
_entity_poly.pdbx_seq_one_letter_code
_entity_poly.pdbx_strand_id
1 'polypeptide(L)'
;MTRQVLRSFSEIAQALPSAKEQFVEDYDAVKEDLTLAQESIQALIDTLAGFSPLSGTGSPEGVTTSNSSQIYFDTTLDPVSVTMWFNSVVDTNTGWVQVV
;
A
#
# COMPACT_ATOMS: atom_id res chain seq x y z
N MET A 1 -16.61 16.75 7.54
CA MET A 1 -17.01 18.03 8.17
C MET A 1 -16.23 19.16 7.51
N THR A 2 -16.84 20.32 7.27
CA THR A 2 -16.19 21.46 6.58
C THR A 2 -15.53 22.38 7.59
N ARG A 3 -14.21 22.56 7.50
CA ARG A 3 -13.45 23.54 8.32
C ARG A 3 -14.07 24.93 8.18
N GLN A 4 -14.52 25.52 9.29
CA GLN A 4 -15.03 26.89 9.30
C GLN A 4 -13.90 27.91 9.44
N VAL A 5 -13.98 28.97 8.65
CA VAL A 5 -13.06 30.11 8.72
C VAL A 5 -13.87 31.30 9.24
N LEU A 6 -13.63 31.73 10.48
CA LEU A 6 -14.27 32.91 11.07
C LEU A 6 -13.65 34.17 10.47
N ARG A 7 -14.47 35.11 9.98
CA ARG A 7 -13.99 36.29 9.24
C ARG A 7 -14.29 37.62 9.93
N SER A 8 -15.10 37.62 11.00
CA SER A 8 -15.52 38.85 11.68
C SER A 8 -15.48 38.77 13.21
N PHE A 9 -15.33 39.93 13.85
CA PHE A 9 -15.20 40.05 15.31
C PHE A 9 -16.47 39.61 16.07
N SER A 10 -17.65 39.75 15.47
CA SER A 10 -18.92 39.26 16.05
C SER A 10 -19.01 37.74 16.04
N GLU A 11 -18.52 37.09 14.99
CA GLU A 11 -18.43 35.63 14.92
C GLU A 11 -17.43 35.09 15.95
N ILE A 12 -16.31 35.78 16.14
CA ILE A 12 -15.29 35.44 17.15
C ILE A 12 -15.90 35.51 18.56
N ALA A 13 -16.65 36.57 18.89
CA ALA A 13 -17.28 36.73 20.19
C ALA A 13 -18.36 35.68 20.49
N GLN A 14 -19.09 35.22 19.46
CA GLN A 14 -20.09 34.16 19.60
C GLN A 14 -19.48 32.76 19.68
N ALA A 15 -18.37 32.52 18.98
CA ALA A 15 -17.68 31.23 18.99
C ALA A 15 -16.74 31.05 20.18
N LEU A 16 -16.27 32.14 20.81
CA LEU A 16 -15.30 32.12 21.92
C LEU A 16 -15.67 31.17 23.08
N PRO A 17 -16.94 31.10 23.54
CA PRO A 17 -17.32 30.22 24.65
C PRO A 17 -17.15 28.73 24.33
N SER A 18 -17.39 28.33 23.07
CA SER A 18 -17.28 26.96 22.57
C SER A 18 -15.95 26.69 21.86
N ALA A 19 -15.10 27.69 21.67
CA ALA A 19 -13.88 27.60 20.87
C ALA A 19 -12.91 26.52 21.38
N LYS A 20 -12.88 26.26 22.69
CA LYS A 20 -12.06 25.20 23.27
C LYS A 20 -12.57 23.80 22.91
N GLU A 21 -13.88 23.58 22.99
CA GLU A 21 -14.50 22.29 22.62
C GLU A 21 -14.42 22.06 21.11
N GLN A 22 -14.69 23.10 20.32
CA GLN A 22 -14.53 23.06 18.87
C GLN A 22 -13.09 22.79 18.43
N PHE A 23 -12.10 23.37 19.11
CA PHE A 23 -10.70 23.06 18.84
C PHE A 23 -10.36 21.60 19.15
N VAL A 24 -10.92 21.04 20.23
CA VAL A 24 -10.74 19.61 20.56
C VAL A 24 -11.38 18.73 19.49
N GLU A 25 -12.61 19.03 19.07
CA GLU A 25 -13.31 18.30 18.00
C GLU A 25 -12.56 18.36 16.67
N ASP A 26 -12.10 19.55 16.26
CA ASP A 26 -11.32 19.73 15.03
C ASP A 26 -9.97 19.00 15.12
N TYR A 27 -9.32 19.03 16.28
CA TYR A 27 -8.05 18.34 16.50
C TYR A 27 -8.21 16.82 16.47
N ASP A 28 -9.28 16.29 17.06
CA ASP A 28 -9.58 14.86 17.04
C ASP A 28 -9.99 14.40 15.63
N ALA A 29 -10.75 15.20 14.88
CA ALA A 29 -11.05 14.92 13.48
C ALA A 29 -9.77 14.90 12.61
N VAL A 30 -8.84 15.83 12.82
CA VAL A 30 -7.56 15.83 12.10
C VAL A 30 -6.69 14.62 12.46
N LYS A 31 -6.73 14.16 13.71
CA LYS A 31 -6.06 12.92 14.10
C LYS A 31 -6.66 11.70 13.40
N GLU A 32 -7.98 11.60 13.39
CA GLU A 32 -8.68 10.50 12.70
C GLU A 32 -8.35 10.50 11.20
N ASP A 33 -8.42 11.67 10.54
CA ASP A 33 -8.03 11.82 9.13
C ASP A 33 -6.58 11.39 8.89
N LEU A 34 -5.65 11.73 9.79
CA LEU A 34 -4.25 11.33 9.69
C LEU A 34 -4.08 9.81 9.84
N THR A 35 -4.77 9.19 10.79
CA THR A 35 -4.74 7.73 10.98
C THR A 35 -5.28 7.00 9.76
N LEU A 36 -6.42 7.43 9.24
CA LEU A 36 -7.01 6.85 8.02
C LEU A 36 -6.11 7.01 6.80
N ALA A 37 -5.43 8.16 6.67
CA ALA A 37 -4.46 8.39 5.61
C ALA A 37 -3.25 7.46 5.73
N GLN A 38 -2.73 7.25 6.95
CA GLN A 38 -1.62 6.32 7.20
C GLN A 38 -2.00 4.87 6.87
N GLU A 39 -3.18 4.42 7.29
CA GLU A 39 -3.70 3.09 6.96
C GLU A 39 -3.85 2.90 5.44
N SER A 40 -4.38 3.91 4.75
CA SER A 40 -4.53 3.89 3.30
C SER A 40 -3.18 3.82 2.57
N ILE A 41 -2.19 4.57 3.03
CA ILE A 41 -0.83 4.53 2.49
C ILE A 41 -0.20 3.16 2.72
N GLN A 42 -0.36 2.58 3.91
CA GLN A 42 0.19 1.25 4.21
C GLN A 42 -0.45 0.18 3.32
N ALA A 43 -1.78 0.21 3.15
CA ALA A 43 -2.47 -0.72 2.26
C ALA A 43 -1.99 -0.61 0.79
N LEU A 44 -1.68 0.61 0.32
CA LEU A 44 -1.08 0.82 -1.00
C LEU A 44 0.33 0.24 -1.09
N ILE A 45 1.16 0.42 -0.05
CA ILE A 45 2.51 -0.15 0.00
C ILE A 45 2.45 -1.68 -0.06
N ASP A 46 1.58 -2.30 0.74
CA ASP A 46 1.43 -3.76 0.77
C ASP A 46 0.94 -4.30 -0.58
N THR A 47 0.01 -3.57 -1.21
CA THR A 47 -0.47 -3.88 -2.56
C THR A 47 0.68 -3.83 -3.58
N LEU A 48 1.49 -2.76 -3.57
CA LEU A 48 2.65 -2.61 -4.46
C LEU A 48 3.73 -3.68 -4.21
N ALA A 49 3.94 -4.07 -2.95
CA ALA A 49 4.84 -5.16 -2.61
C ALA A 49 4.38 -6.49 -3.23
N GLY A 50 3.07 -6.76 -3.25
CA GLY A 50 2.50 -7.92 -3.94
C GLY A 50 2.76 -7.96 -5.45
N PHE A 51 2.92 -6.79 -6.10
CA PHE A 51 3.24 -6.66 -7.52
C PHE A 51 4.73 -6.71 -7.85
N SER A 52 5.61 -6.81 -6.85
CA SER A 52 7.06 -6.87 -7.09
C SER A 52 7.47 -8.27 -7.52
N PRO A 53 8.18 -8.45 -8.66
CA PRO A 53 8.63 -9.76 -9.11
C PRO A 53 9.48 -10.49 -8.07
N LEU A 54 9.32 -11.80 -7.98
CA LEU A 54 10.15 -12.64 -7.12
C LEU A 54 11.46 -13.00 -7.84
N SER A 55 12.49 -13.38 -7.08
CA SER A 55 13.73 -13.90 -7.64
C SER A 55 14.31 -15.02 -6.77
N GLY A 56 15.06 -15.93 -7.40
CA GLY A 56 15.64 -17.08 -6.74
C GLY A 56 16.47 -17.94 -7.69
N THR A 57 16.79 -19.18 -7.27
CA THR A 57 17.60 -20.11 -8.07
C THR A 57 16.75 -21.26 -8.56
N GLY A 58 16.78 -21.52 -9.86
CA GLY A 58 16.05 -22.61 -10.51
C GLY A 58 14.57 -22.31 -10.70
N SER A 59 13.82 -23.36 -11.08
CA SER A 59 12.39 -23.26 -11.35
C SER A 59 11.59 -22.90 -10.08
N PRO A 60 10.61 -21.97 -10.17
CA PRO A 60 9.74 -21.62 -9.05
C PRO A 60 8.66 -22.68 -8.74
N GLU A 61 8.51 -23.71 -9.57
CA GLU A 61 7.43 -24.71 -9.51
C GLU A 61 7.38 -25.43 -8.14
N GLY A 62 6.32 -25.19 -7.38
CA GLY A 62 6.10 -25.78 -6.06
C GLY A 62 7.05 -25.30 -4.95
N VAL A 63 8.00 -24.41 -5.27
CA VAL A 63 9.03 -23.93 -4.34
C VAL A 63 8.72 -22.50 -3.86
N THR A 64 8.28 -21.64 -4.78
CA THR A 64 8.01 -20.23 -4.47
C THR A 64 6.52 -20.00 -4.31
N THR A 65 6.12 -19.30 -3.25
CA THR A 65 4.74 -18.79 -3.12
C THR A 65 4.44 -17.83 -4.26
N SER A 66 3.30 -18.01 -4.90
CA SER A 66 2.75 -17.06 -5.85
C SER A 66 2.63 -15.66 -5.27
N ASN A 67 2.76 -14.66 -6.14
CA ASN A 67 2.45 -13.28 -5.81
C ASN A 67 1.68 -12.61 -6.95
N SER A 68 1.12 -11.43 -6.68
CA SER A 68 0.32 -10.66 -7.64
C SER A 68 1.11 -10.21 -8.88
N SER A 69 2.45 -10.20 -8.80
CA SER A 69 3.30 -9.90 -9.96
C SER A 69 3.24 -10.97 -11.03
N GLN A 70 2.94 -12.22 -10.66
CA GLN A 70 2.95 -13.40 -11.54
C GLN A 70 4.29 -13.66 -12.24
N ILE A 71 5.36 -12.97 -11.84
CA ILE A 71 6.68 -13.00 -12.48
C ILE A 71 7.70 -13.47 -11.46
N TYR A 72 8.57 -14.37 -11.90
CA TYR A 72 9.72 -14.83 -11.14
C TYR A 72 10.98 -14.81 -12.01
N PHE A 73 12.08 -14.30 -11.48
CA PHE A 73 13.38 -14.31 -12.12
C PHE A 73 14.27 -15.38 -11.48
N ASP A 74 14.57 -16.42 -12.24
CA ASP A 74 15.63 -17.36 -11.93
C ASP A 74 16.97 -16.67 -12.21
N THR A 75 17.76 -16.46 -11.16
CA THR A 75 19.08 -15.83 -11.18
C THR A 75 20.18 -16.85 -10.87
N THR A 76 20.03 -18.10 -11.31
CA THR A 76 21.05 -19.15 -11.13
C THR A 76 22.43 -18.65 -11.56
N LEU A 77 23.40 -18.77 -10.65
CA LEU A 77 24.75 -18.23 -10.82
C LEU A 77 25.75 -19.20 -11.46
N ASP A 78 25.41 -20.49 -11.58
CA ASP A 78 26.27 -21.49 -12.22
C ASP A 78 25.46 -22.61 -12.92
N PRO A 79 25.42 -22.63 -14.27
CA PRO A 79 25.90 -21.56 -15.14
C PRO A 79 25.10 -20.26 -14.91
N VAL A 80 25.73 -19.10 -15.04
CA VAL A 80 25.04 -17.80 -14.92
C VAL A 80 23.94 -17.74 -15.98
N SER A 81 22.69 -17.76 -15.54
CA SER A 81 21.53 -17.59 -16.39
C SER A 81 20.49 -16.73 -15.69
N VAL A 82 19.86 -15.85 -16.45
CA VAL A 82 18.67 -15.12 -16.00
C VAL A 82 17.51 -15.61 -16.83
N THR A 83 16.63 -16.39 -16.20
CA THR A 83 15.45 -16.95 -16.86
C THR A 83 14.20 -16.37 -16.22
N MET A 84 13.31 -15.79 -17.03
CA MET A 84 12.04 -15.29 -16.54
C MET A 84 10.98 -16.40 -16.58
N TRP A 85 10.22 -16.51 -15.51
CA TRP A 85 9.08 -17.40 -15.39
C TRP A 85 7.81 -16.58 -15.19
N PHE A 86 6.72 -17.00 -15.81
CA PHE A 86 5.42 -16.37 -15.71
C PHE A 86 4.35 -17.39 -15.33
N ASN A 87 3.43 -17.01 -14.43
CA ASN A 87 2.26 -17.81 -14.11
C ASN A 87 0.98 -17.07 -14.51
N SER A 88 0.21 -17.62 -15.44
CA SER A 88 -1.06 -17.00 -15.88
C SER A 88 -2.15 -16.92 -14.81
N VAL A 89 -2.02 -17.69 -13.71
CA VAL A 89 -2.99 -17.73 -12.62
C VAL A 89 -2.39 -17.12 -11.35
N VAL A 90 -3.02 -16.07 -10.86
CA VAL A 90 -2.66 -15.41 -9.59
C VAL A 90 -2.86 -16.39 -8.44
N ASP A 91 -2.03 -16.26 -7.40
CA ASP A 91 -2.13 -17.06 -6.16
C ASP A 91 -1.95 -18.59 -6.33
N THR A 92 -1.26 -19.03 -7.39
CA THR A 92 -0.90 -20.45 -7.59
C THR A 92 0.62 -20.68 -7.64
N ASN A 93 1.09 -21.67 -6.88
CA ASN A 93 2.50 -22.03 -6.81
C ASN A 93 2.94 -23.03 -7.89
N THR A 94 2.07 -23.34 -8.86
CA THR A 94 2.30 -24.31 -9.94
C THR A 94 1.81 -23.77 -11.27
N GLY A 95 2.27 -24.35 -12.38
CA GLY A 95 1.91 -23.91 -13.73
C GLY A 95 2.77 -22.77 -14.25
N TRP A 96 3.99 -22.63 -13.73
CA TRP A 96 4.94 -21.63 -14.19
C TRP A 96 5.47 -22.00 -15.58
N VAL A 97 5.49 -21.01 -16.47
CA VAL A 97 6.00 -21.16 -17.83
C VAL A 97 7.25 -20.33 -17.98
N GLN A 98 8.33 -20.96 -18.45
CA GLN A 98 9.55 -20.26 -18.84
C GLN A 98 9.25 -19.35 -20.04
N VAL A 99 9.58 -18.07 -19.90
CA VAL A 99 9.53 -17.10 -20.98
C VAL A 99 10.91 -17.08 -21.63
N VAL A 100 10.94 -17.44 -22.92
CA VAL A 100 12.15 -17.52 -23.76
C VAL A 100 12.34 -16.23 -24.55
#